data_AF-A0A9E3GSD4-F1
#
_entry.id   AF-A0A9E3GSD4-F1
#
_cell.length_a   1.000
_cell.length_b   1.000
_cell.length_c   1.000
_cell.angle_alpha   90.00
_cell.angle_beta   90.00
_cell.angle_gamma   90.00
#
_symmetry.space_group_name_H-M   'P 1'
#
loop_
_entity.id
_entity.type
_entity.pdbx_description
1 polymer ?
#
loop_
_entity_poly.entity_id
_entity_poly.type
_entity_poly.pdbx_seq_one_letter_code
_entity_poly.pdbx_strand_id
1 'polypeptide(L)' 'YMQSRGIEEDEAMAMIVRGFIEPIARELPMEYAVELNRLIALEMEGAIG' A
#
# COMPACT_ATOMS: atom_id res chain seq x y z
N TYR A 1 16.31 5.63 -3.05
CA TYR A 1 16.36 5.26 -4.49
C TYR A 1 15.13 5.75 -5.26
N MET A 2 13.90 5.58 -4.76
CA MET A 2 12.69 6.08 -5.42
C MET A 2 12.62 7.63 -5.45
N GLN A 3 12.90 8.30 -4.33
CA GLN A 3 13.01 9.77 -4.30
C GLN A 3 14.11 10.32 -5.21
N SER A 4 15.26 9.64 -5.31
CA SER A 4 16.32 10.01 -6.28
C SER A 4 15.93 9.81 -7.74
N ARG A 5 14.78 9.18 -8.02
CA ARG A 5 14.16 9.07 -9.35
C ARG A 5 13.00 10.06 -9.56
N GLY A 6 12.80 10.99 -8.61
CA GLY A 6 11.74 12.00 -8.68
C GLY A 6 10.36 11.49 -8.27
N ILE A 7 10.29 10.34 -7.57
CA ILE A 7 9.03 9.84 -7.00
C ILE A 7 8.87 10.49 -5.62
N GLU A 8 7.74 11.16 -5.41
CA GLU A 8 7.40 11.78 -4.14
C GLU A 8 7.39 10.73 -3.01
N GLU A 9 7.68 11.16 -1.79
CA GLU A 9 7.81 10.26 -0.64
C GLU A 9 6.55 9.39 -0.42
N ASP A 10 5.38 10.02 -0.47
CA ASP A 10 4.09 9.35 -0.29
C ASP A 10 3.83 8.31 -1.39
N GLU A 11 4.19 8.64 -2.62
CA GLU A 11 4.04 7.74 -3.76
C GLU A 11 5.02 6.56 -3.69
N ALA A 12 6.27 6.83 -3.29
CA ALA A 12 7.27 5.81 -3.06
C ALA A 12 6.85 4.85 -1.93
N MET A 13 6.32 5.39 -0.84
CA MET A 13 5.79 4.61 0.29
C MET A 13 4.62 3.73 -0.17
N ALA A 14 3.66 4.31 -0.89
CA ALA A 14 2.52 3.59 -1.45
C ALA A 14 2.96 2.43 -2.36
N MET A 15 3.96 2.64 -3.21
CA MET A 15 4.51 1.61 -4.09
C MET A 15 5.13 0.44 -3.31
N ILE A 16 5.89 0.74 -2.26
CA ILE A 16 6.53 -0.28 -1.41
C ILE A 16 5.47 -1.11 -0.70
N VAL A 17 4.50 -0.45 -0.06
CA VAL A 17 3.41 -1.11 0.68
C VAL A 17 2.58 -1.99 -0.26
N ARG A 18 2.21 -1.49 -1.45
CA ARG A 18 1.47 -2.27 -2.44
C ARG A 18 2.24 -3.51 -2.90
N GLY A 19 3.53 -3.35 -3.24
CA GLY A 19 4.38 -4.47 -3.66
C GLY A 19 4.55 -5.53 -2.58
N PHE A 20 4.56 -5.14 -1.31
CA PHE A 20 4.63 -6.05 -0.17
C PHE A 20 3.32 -6.83 0.04
N ILE A 21 2.18 -6.18 -0.14
CA ILE A 21 0.86 -6.76 0.14
C ILE A 21 0.30 -7.58 -1.04
N GLU A 22 0.74 -7.31 -2.27
CA GLU A 22 0.33 -8.02 -3.49
C GLU A 22 0.22 -9.56 -3.35
N PRO A 23 1.22 -10.30 -2.83
CA PRO A 23 1.08 -11.76 -2.66
C PRO A 23 -0.02 -12.15 -1.68
N ILE A 24 -0.18 -11.40 -0.58
CA ILE A 24 -1.21 -11.63 0.43
C ILE A 24 -2.60 -11.36 -0.14
N ALA A 25 -2.76 -10.27 -0.89
CA ALA A 25 -4.01 -9.91 -1.54
C ALA A 25 -4.45 -10.94 -2.60
N ARG A 26 -3.51 -11.62 -3.25
CA ARG A 26 -3.80 -12.68 -4.24
C ARG A 26 -4.23 -14.00 -3.61
N GLU A 27 -3.83 -14.26 -2.37
CA GLU A 27 -4.21 -15.47 -1.62
C GLU A 27 -5.52 -15.29 -0.85
N LEU A 28 -5.97 -14.05 -0.67
CA LEU A 28 -7.19 -13.74 0.04
C LEU A 28 -8.45 -13.96 -0.83
N PRO A 29 -9.52 -14.53 -0.25
CA PRO A 29 -10.83 -14.56 -0.90
C PRO A 29 -11.29 -13.15 -1.28
N MET A 30 -11.98 -13.03 -2.42
CA MET A 30 -12.38 -11.72 -2.99
C MET A 30 -13.18 -10.87 -2.00
N GLU A 31 -14.01 -11.49 -1.17
CA GLU A 31 -14.80 -10.84 -0.12
C GLU A 31 -13.95 -10.04 0.89
N TYR A 32 -12.71 -10.48 1.15
CA TYR A 32 -11.78 -9.81 2.06
C TYR A 32 -10.87 -8.79 1.36
N ALA A 33 -10.73 -8.86 0.03
CA ALA A 33 -9.88 -7.94 -0.73
C ALA A 33 -10.35 -6.48 -0.59
N VAL A 34 -11.67 -6.26 -0.51
CA VAL A 34 -12.26 -4.92 -0.34
C VAL A 34 -12.01 -4.36 1.07
N GLU A 35 -12.01 -5.21 2.10
CA GLU A 35 -11.69 -4.80 3.47
C GLU A 35 -10.20 -4.52 3.64
N LEU A 36 -9.33 -5.36 3.07
CA LEU A 36 -7.89 -5.15 3.09
C LEU A 36 -7.50 -3.82 2.44
N ASN A 37 -8.05 -3.51 1.27
CA ASN A 37 -7.77 -2.23 0.59
C ASN A 37 -8.18 -1.01 1.43
N ARG A 38 -9.29 -1.10 2.16
CA ARG A 38 -9.75 -0.04 3.08
C ARG A 38 -8.84 0.08 4.30
N LEU A 39 -8.40 -1.05 4.87
CA LEU A 39 -7.47 -1.06 5.99
C LEU A 39 -6.14 -0.39 5.62
N ILE A 40 -5.59 -0.72 4.45
CA ILE A 40 -4.35 -0.11 3.93
C ILE A 40 -4.49 1.40 3.78
N ALA A 41 -5.61 1.86 3.21
CA ALA A 41 -5.85 3.30 3.03
C ALA A 41 -5.87 4.05 4.37
N LEU A 42 -6.53 3.47 5.39
CA LEU A 42 -6.59 4.04 6.74
C LEU A 42 -5.21 4.09 7.42
N GLU A 43 -4.42 3.03 7.32
CA GLU A 43 -3.06 2.99 7.87
C GLU A 43 -2.11 3.95 7.14
N MET A 44 -2.28 4.14 5.84
CA MET A 44 -1.49 5.11 5.07
C MET A 44 -1.82 6.55 5.45
N GLU A 45 -3.09 6.89 5.68
CA GLU A 45 -3.48 8.21 6.19
C GLU A 45 -2.94 8.46 7.61
N GLY A 46 -2.86 7.42 8.46
CA GLY A 46 -2.31 7.51 9.81
C GLY A 46 -0.78 7.53 9.89
N ALA A 47 -0.09 6.99 8.88
CA ALA A 47 1.37 6.93 8.83
C ALA A 47 2.04 8.21 8.32
N ILE A 48 1.29 9.13 7.71
CA ILE A 48 1.77 10.44 7.20
C ILE A 48 1.59 11.55 8.27
N GLY A 49 1.55 11.16 9.56
CA GLY A 49 1.45 12.07 10.72
C GLY A 49 2.78 12.39 11.38
#